data_AF-A0A6F8XAB0-F1
#
_entry.id   AF-A0A6F8XAB0-F1
#
_cell.length_a   1.000
_cell.length_b   1.000
_cell.length_c   1.000
_cell.angle_alpha   90.00
_cell.angle_beta   90.00
_cell.angle_gamma   90.00
#
_symmetry.space_group_name_H-M   'P 1'
#
loop_
_entity.id
_entity.type
_entity.pdbx_description
1 polymer ?
#
loop_
_entity_poly.entity_id
_entity_poly.type
_entity_poly.pdbx_seq_one_letter_code
_entity_poly.pdbx_strand_id
1 'polypeptide(L)'
;MFCRRFERQVHVTRHARERMLERNISEAQLVELLETGDTRFKDDTRLWIAKAFPKRTDNLVCAAVVLEDLLVVKTVMHHFDWEAMP
;
A
#
# COMPACT_ATOMS: atom_id res chain seq x y z
N MET A 1 -4.76 12.03 4.89
CA MET A 1 -5.88 11.06 4.78
C MET A 1 -5.92 10.20 6.04
N PHE A 2 -7.09 9.70 6.43
CA PHE A 2 -7.25 8.76 7.55
C PHE A 2 -7.68 7.40 7.02
N CYS A 3 -7.07 6.32 7.49
CA CYS A 3 -7.46 4.95 7.13
C CYS A 3 -8.29 4.34 8.27
N ARG A 4 -9.56 4.02 7.97
CA ARG A 4 -10.51 3.48 8.92
C ARG A 4 -10.17 2.05 9.31
N ARG A 5 -9.74 1.23 8.36
CA ARG A 5 -9.34 -0.17 8.62
C ARG A 5 -8.30 -0.31 9.73
N PHE A 6 -7.33 0.60 9.79
CA PHE A 6 -6.28 0.57 10.80
C PHE A 6 -6.50 1.58 11.93
N GLU A 7 -7.54 2.41 11.85
CA GLU A 7 -7.83 3.52 12.77
C GLU A 7 -6.65 4.49 12.94
N ARG A 8 -5.89 4.76 11.86
CA ARG A 8 -4.70 5.61 11.88
C ARG A 8 -4.69 6.68 10.81
N GLN A 9 -4.07 7.81 11.13
CA GLN A 9 -3.67 8.80 10.12
C GLN A 9 -2.60 8.19 9.21
N VAL A 10 -2.72 8.42 7.90
CA VAL A 10 -1.79 7.87 6.92
C VAL A 10 -0.70 8.89 6.62
N HIS A 11 0.55 8.47 6.77
CA HIS A 11 1.72 9.24 6.36
C HIS A 11 2.33 8.63 5.09
N VAL A 12 2.19 9.33 3.96
CA VAL A 12 2.84 8.94 2.71
C VAL A 12 4.22 9.59 2.64
N THR A 13 5.25 8.77 2.76
CA THR A 13 6.64 9.24 2.68
C THR A 13 6.95 9.86 1.32
N ARG A 14 7.99 10.70 1.25
CA ARG A 14 8.43 11.30 -0.02
C ARG A 14 8.69 10.25 -1.10
N HIS A 15 9.41 9.18 -0.75
CA HIS A 15 9.69 8.09 -1.68
C HIS A 15 8.40 7.44 -2.20
N ALA A 16 7.43 7.15 -1.32
CA ALA A 16 6.15 6.60 -1.75
C ALA A 16 5.39 7.55 -2.70
N ARG A 17 5.43 8.87 -2.47
CA ARG A 17 4.81 9.84 -3.38
C ARG A 17 5.46 9.85 -4.76
N GLU A 18 6.80 9.84 -4.82
CA GLU A 18 7.55 9.74 -6.09
C GLU A 18 7.15 8.46 -6.84
N ARG A 19 7.09 7.33 -6.13
CA ARG A 19 6.65 6.04 -6.66
C ARG A 19 5.20 5.99 -7.12
N MET A 20 4.32 6.75 -6.47
CA MET A 20 2.93 6.91 -6.91
C MET A 20 2.86 7.70 -8.22
N LEU A 21 3.62 8.80 -8.33
CA LEU A 21 3.67 9.62 -9.55
C LEU A 21 4.20 8.84 -10.74
N GLU A 22 5.34 8.15 -10.58
CA GLU A 22 5.95 7.30 -11.61
C GLU A 22 4.99 6.26 -12.19
N ARG A 23 4.03 5.82 -11.39
CA ARG A 23 3.10 4.73 -11.71
C ARG A 23 1.67 5.18 -11.88
N ASN A 24 1.42 6.48 -11.93
CA ASN A 24 0.07 7.04 -12.06
C ASN A 24 -0.90 6.45 -11.01
N ILE A 25 -0.47 6.36 -9.75
CA ILE A 25 -1.30 5.93 -8.62
C ILE A 25 -1.85 7.18 -7.96
N SER A 26 -3.16 7.37 -8.09
CA SER A 26 -3.86 8.48 -7.44
C SER A 26 -3.99 8.28 -5.93
N GLU A 27 -4.21 9.36 -5.20
CA GLU A 27 -4.52 9.30 -3.77
C GLU A 27 -5.78 8.47 -3.50
N ALA A 28 -6.80 8.56 -4.36
CA ALA A 28 -8.02 7.75 -4.25
C ALA A 28 -7.74 6.24 -4.37
N GLN A 29 -6.88 5.84 -5.29
CA GLN A 29 -6.45 4.44 -5.42
C GLN A 29 -5.63 3.99 -4.22
N LEU A 30 -4.78 4.85 -3.66
CA LEU A 30 -4.05 4.53 -2.43
C LEU A 30 -5.02 4.34 -1.25
N VAL A 31 -6.01 5.20 -1.09
CA VAL A 31 -7.05 5.02 -0.05
C VAL A 31 -7.79 3.71 -0.24
N GLU A 32 -8.24 3.40 -1.46
CA GLU A 32 -8.93 2.14 -1.77
C GLU A 32 -8.05 0.92 -1.47
N LEU A 33 -6.76 0.98 -1.82
CA LEU A 33 -5.77 -0.06 -1.52
C LEU A 33 -5.65 -0.29 -0.01
N LEU A 34 -5.45 0.77 0.78
CA LEU A 34 -5.25 0.66 2.23
C LEU A 34 -6.51 0.13 2.93
N GLU A 35 -7.70 0.58 2.52
CA GLU A 35 -8.97 0.19 3.13
C GLU A 35 -9.43 -1.22 2.76
N THR A 36 -9.19 -1.66 1.52
CA THR A 36 -9.84 -2.88 0.98
C THR A 36 -8.88 -3.92 0.40
N GLY A 37 -7.57 -3.64 0.37
CA GLY A 37 -6.59 -4.60 -0.13
C GLY A 37 -6.34 -5.77 0.82
N ASP A 38 -5.79 -6.85 0.30
CA ASP A 38 -5.37 -7.99 1.11
C ASP A 38 -4.10 -7.63 1.89
N THR A 39 -4.06 -7.97 3.17
CA THR A 39 -2.92 -7.69 4.05
C THR A 39 -2.09 -8.92 4.31
N ARG A 40 -0.76 -8.77 4.25
CA ARG A 40 0.19 -9.77 4.74
C ARG A 40 1.18 -9.12 5.68
N PHE A 41 1.24 -9.62 6.91
CA PHE A 41 2.17 -9.14 7.91
C PHE A 41 3.52 -9.81 7.73
N LYS A 42 4.58 -9.00 7.68
CA LYS A 42 5.96 -9.45 7.80
C LYS A 42 6.29 -9.75 9.26
N ASP A 43 5.77 -8.91 10.15
CA ASP A 43 5.87 -8.97 11.60
C ASP A 43 4.77 -8.10 12.22
N ASP A 44 4.85 -7.85 13.53
CA ASP A 44 3.84 -7.13 14.32
C ASP A 44 3.52 -5.72 13.81
N THR A 45 4.46 -5.06 13.12
CA THR A 45 4.28 -3.67 12.66
C THR A 45 4.38 -3.51 11.15
N ARG A 46 5.14 -4.36 10.46
CA ARG A 46 5.36 -4.23 9.01
C ARG A 46 4.41 -5.14 8.26
N LEU A 47 3.71 -4.56 7.29
CA LEU A 47 2.78 -5.30 6.44
C LEU A 47 2.81 -4.81 5.00
N TRP A 48 2.39 -5.70 4.11
CA TRP A 48 2.07 -5.38 2.73
C TRP A 48 0.56 -5.36 2.55
N ILE A 49 0.07 -4.41 1.75
CA ILE A 49 -1.33 -4.32 1.37
C ILE A 49 -1.38 -4.35 -0.14
N ALA A 50 -2.00 -5.39 -0.72
CA ALA A 50 -2.08 -5.54 -2.17
C ALA A 50 -3.53 -5.58 -2.65
N LYS A 51 -3.79 -5.01 -3.82
CA LYS A 51 -5.12 -5.04 -4.44
C LYS A 51 -4.99 -5.06 -5.96
N ALA A 52 -5.81 -5.89 -6.59
CA ALA A 52 -5.98 -5.86 -8.02
C ALA A 52 -6.90 -4.70 -8.44
N PHE A 53 -6.46 -3.88 -9.39
CA PHE A 53 -7.23 -2.80 -10.01
C PHE A 53 -7.51 -3.18 -11.48
N PRO A 54 -8.73 -3.67 -11.81
CA PRO A 54 -9.04 -4.20 -13.15
C PRO A 54 -8.88 -3.20 -14.29
N LYS A 55 -8.92 -1.89 -13.98
CA LYS A 55 -8.79 -0.79 -14.95
C LYS A 55 -7.32 -0.39 -15.20
N ARG A 56 -6.34 -1.11 -14.62
CA ARG A 56 -4.91 -0.87 -14.79
C ARG A 56 -4.27 -2.00 -15.60
N THR A 57 -3.34 -1.66 -16.49
CA THR A 57 -2.56 -2.63 -17.26
C THR A 57 -1.53 -3.37 -16.40
N ASP A 58 -1.09 -2.76 -15.30
CA ASP A 58 -0.25 -3.31 -14.24
C ASP A 58 -1.11 -3.75 -13.03
N ASN A 59 -2.08 -4.62 -13.32
CA ASN A 59 -3.28 -4.93 -12.54
C ASN A 59 -3.13 -5.12 -11.01
N LEU A 60 -1.94 -5.41 -10.46
CA LEU A 60 -1.73 -5.62 -9.03
C LEU A 60 -0.85 -4.52 -8.43
N VAL A 61 -1.42 -3.70 -7.54
CA VAL A 61 -0.70 -2.67 -6.78
C VAL A 61 -0.46 -3.18 -5.36
N CYS A 62 0.75 -3.02 -4.84
CA CYS A 62 1.15 -3.40 -3.48
C CYS A 62 1.80 -2.22 -2.77
N ALA A 63 1.37 -1.91 -1.55
CA ALA A 63 1.99 -0.93 -0.67
C ALA A 63 2.73 -1.63 0.47
N ALA A 64 3.99 -1.25 0.70
CA ALA A 64 4.70 -1.62 1.92
C ALA A 64 4.44 -0.56 2.99
N VAL A 65 3.91 -1.01 4.12
CA VAL A 65 3.37 -0.16 5.18
C VAL A 65 3.99 -0.54 6.52
N VAL A 66 4.17 0.46 7.38
CA VAL A 66 4.50 0.28 8.79
C VAL A 66 3.35 0.81 9.63
N LEU A 67 2.81 -0.04 10.51
CA LEU A 67 1.73 0.24 11.44
C LEU A 67 2.33 0.60 12.81
N GLU A 68 2.44 1.89 13.08
CA GLU A 68 2.88 2.47 14.36
C GLU A 68 1.81 3.47 14.85
N ASP A 69 2.21 4.63 15.38
CA ASP A 69 1.29 5.72 15.71
C ASP A 69 0.55 6.28 14.49
N LEU A 70 1.17 6.12 13.32
CA LEU A 70 0.65 6.44 12.01
C LEU A 70 0.72 5.20 11.11
N LEU A 71 -0.10 5.17 10.07
CA LEU A 71 0.02 4.22 8.98
C LEU A 71 1.01 4.77 7.95
N VAL A 72 2.27 4.34 8.03
CA VAL A 72 3.36 4.91 7.23
C VAL A 72 3.52 4.13 5.92
N VAL A 73 3.19 4.76 4.79
CA VAL A 73 3.41 4.18 3.46
C VAL A 73 4.85 4.42 3.03
N LYS A 74 5.66 3.36 3.02
CA LYS A 74 7.09 3.43 2.70
C LYS A 74 7.35 3.44 1.20
N THR A 75 6.62 2.61 0.45
CA THR A 75 6.72 2.54 -1.01
C THR A 75 5.45 1.89 -1.59
N VAL A 76 5.26 2.06 -2.90
CA VAL A 76 4.21 1.38 -3.66
C VAL A 76 4.87 0.67 -4.85
N MET A 77 4.40 -0.53 -5.17
CA MET A 77 4.96 -1.46 -6.16
C MET A 77 3.84 -1.99 -7.05
N HIS A 78 4.22 -2.49 -8.23
CA HIS A 78 3.37 -3.20 -9.19
C HIS A 78 4.15 -4.43 -9.69
N HIS A 79 3.47 -5.45 -10.23
CA HIS A 79 4.07 -6.78 -10.48
C HIS A 79 4.70 -7.39 -9.23
N PHE A 80 4.00 -7.28 -8.11
CA PHE A 80 4.44 -7.88 -6.86
C PHE A 80 3.87 -9.29 -6.76
N ASP A 81 4.73 -10.29 -6.75
CA ASP A 81 4.36 -11.60 -6.23
C ASP A 81 4.55 -11.59 -4.71
N TRP A 82 3.54 -12.09 -4.01
CA TRP A 82 3.64 -12.40 -2.59
C TRP A 82 4.87 -13.28 -2.40
N GLU A 83 5.96 -12.71 -1.87
CA GLU A 83 7.23 -13.41 -1.65
C GLU A 83 6.90 -14.80 -1.09
N ALA A 84 7.18 -15.86 -1.86
CA ALA A 84 6.91 -17.21 -1.42
C ALA A 84 7.67 -17.36 -0.11
N MET A 85 6.94 -17.45 1.00
CA MET A 85 7.59 -17.78 2.27
C MET A 85 8.24 -19.15 2.05
N PRO A 86 9.53 -19.33 2.34
CA PRO A 86 10.19 -20.62 2.23
C PRO A 86 9.50 -21.68 3.11
#